data_AF-A0A7J8V728-F1
#
_entry.id   AF-A0A7J8V728-F1
#
_cell.length_a   1.000
_cell.length_b   1.000
_cell.length_c   1.000
_cell.angle_alpha   90.00
_cell.angle_beta   90.00
_cell.angle_gamma   90.00
#
_symmetry.space_group_name_H-M   'P 1'
#
loop_
_entity.id
_entity.type
_entity.pdbx_description
1 polymer ?
#
loop_
_entity_poly.entity_id
_entity_poly.type
_entity_poly.pdbx_seq_one_letter_code
_entity_poly.pdbx_strand_id
1 'polypeptide(L)'
;MTLIIALLSEYVVGTIEAASESWGISVSFISIILIPIVGNAAEHAGAIIFAFKNKLDISLGVALGSATQISMFAVPLCVVVGWMLRVRMDLDFSLLETASLALTILVVAFTLQDGTSHYMKGIVLCLCYTAIAACFFVLKIPAPLDQTNVKLGLKPSTGISA
;
A
#
# COMPACT_ATOMS: atom_id res chain seq x y z
N MET A 1 -17.47 18.38 9.40
CA MET A 1 -16.88 17.54 8.34
C MET A 1 -16.14 16.33 8.90
N THR A 2 -15.23 16.50 9.87
CA THR A 2 -14.50 15.38 10.49
C THR A 2 -15.40 14.27 11.06
N LEU A 3 -16.51 14.63 11.73
CA LEU A 3 -17.49 13.64 12.23
C LEU A 3 -18.11 12.80 11.10
N ILE A 4 -18.43 13.44 9.97
CA ILE A 4 -19.01 12.77 8.80
C ILE A 4 -17.99 11.82 8.18
N ILE A 5 -16.72 12.27 8.08
CA ILE A 5 -15.61 11.45 7.57
C ILE A 5 -15.37 10.24 8.49
N ALA A 6 -15.44 10.42 9.81
CA ALA A 6 -15.29 9.32 10.76
C ALA A 6 -16.39 8.26 10.59
N LEU A 7 -17.66 8.68 10.49
CA LEU A 7 -18.77 7.77 10.22
C LEU A 7 -18.60 7.03 8.88
N LEU A 8 -18.24 7.76 7.82
CA LEU A 8 -18.05 7.15 6.51
C LEU A 8 -16.85 6.20 6.49
N SER A 9 -15.79 6.51 7.24
CA SER A 9 -14.62 5.64 7.40
C SER A 9 -14.99 4.33 8.09
N GLU A 10 -15.87 4.36 9.09
CA GLU A 10 -16.36 3.14 9.75
C GLU A 10 -17.12 2.24 8.76
N TYR A 11 -18.01 2.82 7.95
CA TYR A 11 -18.70 2.08 6.89
C TYR A 11 -17.73 1.51 5.85
N VAL A 12 -16.77 2.32 5.38
CA VAL A 12 -15.79 1.89 4.37
C VAL A 12 -14.98 0.71 4.90
N VAL A 13 -14.40 0.82 6.11
CA VAL A 13 -13.61 -0.26 6.73
C VAL A 13 -14.44 -1.52 6.93
N GLY A 14 -15.70 -1.40 7.37
CA GLY A 14 -16.60 -2.54 7.54
C GLY A 14 -16.96 -3.27 6.24
N THR A 15 -16.80 -2.62 5.08
CA THR A 15 -17.11 -3.22 3.77
C THR A 15 -15.91 -3.84 3.06
N ILE A 16 -14.68 -3.65 3.55
CA ILE A 16 -13.45 -4.11 2.85
C ILE A 16 -13.46 -5.63 2.65
N GLU A 17 -13.77 -6.39 3.70
CA GLU A 17 -13.75 -7.86 3.64
C GLU A 17 -14.85 -8.39 2.70
N ALA A 18 -16.07 -7.85 2.82
CA ALA A 18 -17.19 -8.21 1.94
C ALA A 18 -16.91 -7.84 0.46
N ALA A 19 -16.24 -6.72 0.21
CA ALA A 19 -15.83 -6.31 -1.13
C ALA A 19 -14.74 -7.24 -1.70
N SER A 20 -13.76 -7.62 -0.88
CA SER A 20 -12.72 -8.60 -1.22
C SER A 20 -13.34 -9.93 -1.67
N GLU A 21 -14.25 -10.49 -0.88
CA GLU A 21 -14.94 -11.75 -1.19
C GLU A 21 -15.82 -11.63 -2.44
N SER A 22 -16.62 -10.57 -2.55
CA SER A 22 -17.56 -10.38 -3.66
C SER A 22 -16.86 -10.15 -5.01
N TRP A 23 -15.78 -9.38 -5.02
CA TRP A 23 -15.06 -9.02 -6.25
C TRP A 23 -13.92 -9.99 -6.57
N GLY A 24 -13.58 -10.89 -5.64
CA GLY A 24 -12.52 -11.87 -5.80
C GLY A 24 -11.12 -11.25 -5.88
N ILE A 25 -10.93 -10.07 -5.28
CA ILE A 25 -9.66 -9.32 -5.21
C ILE A 25 -9.09 -9.37 -3.79
N SER A 26 -7.79 -9.19 -3.62
CA SER A 26 -7.16 -9.27 -2.28
C SER A 26 -7.48 -8.05 -1.42
N VAL A 27 -7.61 -8.26 -0.10
CA VAL A 27 -7.71 -7.18 0.90
C VAL A 27 -6.50 -6.24 0.81
N SER A 28 -5.30 -6.79 0.58
CA SER A 28 -4.08 -5.99 0.36
C SER A 28 -4.19 -5.07 -0.87
N PHE A 29 -4.78 -5.53 -1.99
CA PHE A 29 -4.97 -4.68 -3.16
C PHE A 29 -5.96 -3.54 -2.87
N ILE A 30 -7.08 -3.83 -2.22
CA ILE A 30 -8.05 -2.79 -1.82
C ILE A 30 -7.38 -1.77 -0.91
N SER A 31 -6.62 -2.24 0.08
CA SER A 31 -6.05 -1.39 1.14
C SER A 31 -4.85 -0.56 0.68
N ILE A 32 -3.99 -1.10 -0.19
CA ILE A 32 -2.73 -0.45 -0.60
C ILE A 32 -2.92 0.37 -1.88
N ILE A 33 -3.79 -0.06 -2.79
CA ILE A 33 -3.99 0.62 -4.08
C ILE A 33 -5.27 1.46 -4.04
N LEU A 34 -6.42 0.85 -3.77
CA LEU A 34 -7.72 1.49 -4.00
C LEU A 34 -8.02 2.59 -2.98
N ILE A 35 -7.83 2.30 -1.69
CA ILE A 35 -8.12 3.25 -0.60
C ILE A 35 -7.26 4.52 -0.69
N PRO A 36 -5.92 4.46 -0.87
CA PRO A 36 -5.09 5.66 -0.97
C PRO A 36 -5.40 6.53 -2.19
N ILE A 37 -5.81 5.93 -3.32
CA ILE A 37 -6.24 6.70 -4.50
C ILE A 37 -7.42 7.60 -4.14
N VAL A 38 -8.44 7.05 -3.49
CA VAL A 38 -9.65 7.79 -3.11
C VAL A 38 -9.36 8.77 -1.98
N GLY A 39 -8.63 8.34 -0.95
CA GLY A 39 -8.29 9.15 0.23
C GLY A 39 -7.46 10.39 -0.12
N ASN A 40 -6.55 10.26 -1.09
CA ASN A 40 -5.64 11.34 -1.50
C ASN A 40 -6.06 11.97 -2.83
N ALA A 41 -7.27 11.69 -3.35
CA ALA A 41 -7.71 12.16 -4.67
C ALA A 41 -7.71 13.69 -4.77
N ALA A 42 -8.15 14.37 -3.72
CA ALA A 42 -8.20 15.84 -3.68
C ALA A 42 -6.80 16.46 -3.72
N GLU A 43 -5.84 15.89 -3.00
CA GLU A 43 -4.45 16.34 -3.00
C GLU A 43 -3.78 16.09 -4.36
N HIS A 44 -3.98 14.91 -4.95
CA HIS A 44 -3.51 14.60 -6.30
C HIS A 44 -4.10 15.53 -7.35
N ALA A 45 -5.41 15.80 -7.31
CA ALA A 45 -6.04 16.74 -8.23
C ALA A 45 -5.43 18.14 -8.09
N GLY A 46 -5.20 18.60 -6.85
CA GLY A 46 -4.50 19.86 -6.58
C GLY A 46 -3.09 19.89 -7.17
N ALA A 47 -2.29 18.84 -6.93
CA ALA A 47 -0.94 18.71 -7.46
C ALA A 47 -0.92 18.75 -9.01
N ILE A 48 -1.83 18.02 -9.66
CA ILE A 48 -1.99 18.01 -11.12
C ILE A 48 -2.34 19.41 -11.64
N ILE A 49 -3.27 20.13 -10.98
CA ILE A 49 -3.63 21.50 -11.36
C ILE A 49 -2.42 22.43 -11.24
N PHE A 50 -1.62 22.33 -10.17
CA PHE A 50 -0.40 23.12 -10.02
C PHE A 50 0.67 22.76 -11.05
N ALA A 51 0.80 21.49 -11.41
CA ALA A 51 1.67 21.05 -12.48
C ALA A 51 1.26 21.65 -13.84
N PHE A 52 -0.04 21.68 -14.17
CA PHE A 52 -0.55 22.35 -15.39
C PHE A 52 -0.32 23.85 -15.38
N LYS A 53 -0.26 24.49 -14.21
CA LYS A 53 0.11 25.91 -14.06
C LYS A 53 1.63 26.15 -14.09
N ASN A 54 2.41 25.15 -14.50
CA ASN A 54 3.87 25.19 -14.55
C ASN A 54 4.52 25.48 -13.18
N LYS A 55 3.85 25.07 -12.09
CA LYS A 55 4.32 25.22 -10.71
C LYS A 55 4.73 23.85 -10.16
N LEU A 56 5.72 23.24 -10.80
CA LEU A 56 6.16 21.89 -10.46
C LEU A 56 6.73 21.78 -9.04
N ASP A 57 7.42 22.80 -8.53
CA ASP A 57 7.93 22.80 -7.15
C ASP A 57 6.80 22.67 -6.12
N ILE A 58 5.66 23.33 -6.37
CA ILE A 58 4.47 23.23 -5.51
C ILE A 58 3.85 21.84 -5.65
N SER A 59 3.75 21.31 -6.87
CA SER A 59 3.24 19.95 -7.10
C SER A 59 4.08 18.89 -6.37
N LEU A 60 5.40 18.98 -6.47
CA LEU A 60 6.34 18.09 -5.80
C LEU A 60 6.30 18.28 -4.29
N GLY A 61 6.17 19.52 -3.80
CA GLY A 61 6.01 19.83 -2.39
C GLY A 61 4.75 19.20 -1.78
N VAL A 62 3.62 19.23 -2.49
CA VAL A 62 2.38 18.55 -2.05
C VAL A 62 2.59 17.04 -1.97
N ALA A 63 3.15 16.43 -3.02
CA ALA A 63 3.33 14.97 -3.09
C ALA A 63 4.35 14.45 -2.06
N LEU A 64 5.55 15.04 -2.03
CA LEU A 64 6.62 14.62 -1.12
C LEU A 64 6.30 14.99 0.34
N GLY A 65 5.62 16.11 0.56
CA GLY A 65 5.16 16.52 1.88
C GLY A 65 4.15 15.54 2.48
N SER A 66 3.11 15.19 1.72
CA SER A 66 2.10 14.20 2.13
C SER A 66 2.73 12.83 2.40
N ALA A 67 3.59 12.33 1.49
CA ALA A 67 4.29 11.05 1.68
C ALA A 67 5.19 11.05 2.93
N THR A 68 5.96 12.14 3.15
CA THR A 68 6.83 12.28 4.33
C THR A 68 6.01 12.35 5.61
N GLN A 69 4.89 13.07 5.62
CA GLN A 69 3.99 13.15 6.77
C GLN A 69 3.40 11.78 7.12
N ILE A 70 2.97 11.00 6.12
CA ILE A 70 2.46 9.66 6.34
C ILE A 70 3.55 8.76 6.94
N SER A 71 4.75 8.78 6.36
CA SER A 71 5.86 7.92 6.78
C SER A 71 6.43 8.27 8.16
N MET A 72 6.66 9.56 8.44
CA MET A 72 7.32 10.01 9.67
C MET A 72 6.37 10.25 10.84
N PHE A 73 5.08 10.49 10.57
CA PHE A 73 4.12 10.84 11.61
C PHE A 73 2.92 9.88 11.66
N ALA A 74 2.18 9.71 10.57
CA ALA A 74 0.92 8.97 10.62
C ALA A 74 1.12 7.49 10.96
N VAL A 75 2.03 6.79 10.26
CA VAL A 75 2.29 5.36 10.51
C VAL A 75 2.85 5.11 11.92
N PRO A 76 3.88 5.83 12.40
CA PRO A 76 4.36 5.68 13.78
C PRO A 76 3.28 5.99 14.82
N LEU A 77 2.46 7.02 14.60
CA LEU A 77 1.37 7.36 15.51
C LEU A 77 0.33 6.23 15.58
N CYS A 78 -0.05 5.65 14.43
CA CYS A 78 -0.97 4.51 14.39
C CYS A 78 -0.45 3.32 15.20
N VAL A 79 0.85 3.02 15.13
CA VAL A 79 1.49 1.94 15.90
C VAL A 79 1.41 2.21 17.41
N VAL A 80 1.74 3.43 17.84
CA VAL A 80 1.64 3.84 19.25
C VAL A 80 0.19 3.79 19.74
N VAL A 81 -0.78 4.23 18.93
CA VAL A 81 -2.22 4.13 19.25
C VAL A 81 -2.66 2.66 19.35
N GLY A 82 -2.17 1.79 18.46
CA GLY A 82 -2.40 0.35 18.56
C GLY A 82 -1.94 -0.22 19.90
N TRP A 83 -0.73 0.14 20.34
CA TRP A 83 -0.21 -0.27 21.65
C TRP A 83 -1.06 0.23 22.81
N MET A 84 -1.53 1.48 22.76
CA MET A 84 -2.44 2.05 23.78
C MET A 84 -3.78 1.28 23.85
N LEU A 85 -4.31 0.87 22.70
CA LEU A 85 -5.55 0.09 22.59
C LEU A 85 -5.34 -1.42 22.81
N ARG A 86 -4.12 -1.85 23.16
CA ARG A 86 -3.71 -3.26 23.30
C ARG A 86 -3.93 -4.10 22.04
N VAL A 87 -3.90 -3.48 20.88
CA VAL A 87 -3.87 -4.15 19.57
C VAL A 87 -2.40 -4.27 19.16
N ARG A 88 -1.99 -5.49 18.78
CA ARG A 88 -0.63 -5.72 18.27
C ARG A 88 -0.55 -5.15 16.86
N MET A 89 0.05 -3.98 16.73
CA MET A 89 0.35 -3.36 15.44
C MET A 89 1.85 -3.12 15.40
N ASP A 90 2.51 -3.74 14.42
CA ASP A 90 3.96 -3.70 14.22
C ASP A 90 4.25 -3.19 12.80
N LEU A 91 5.45 -2.68 12.53
CA LEU A 91 5.91 -2.31 11.18
C LEU A 91 6.43 -3.54 10.42
N ASP A 92 5.76 -4.68 10.57
CA ASP A 92 6.12 -5.92 9.87
C ASP A 92 5.33 -6.02 8.57
N PHE A 93 5.90 -5.42 7.51
CA PHE A 93 5.34 -5.43 6.17
C PHE A 93 5.76 -6.69 5.42
N SER A 94 4.87 -7.19 4.54
CA SER A 94 5.21 -8.33 3.69
C SER A 94 6.41 -8.02 2.79
N LEU A 95 7.11 -9.06 2.30
CA LEU A 95 8.26 -8.89 1.42
C LEU A 95 7.90 -8.06 0.17
N LEU A 96 6.71 -8.27 -0.39
CA LEU A 96 6.22 -7.52 -1.55
C LEU A 96 5.99 -6.03 -1.23
N GLU A 97 5.43 -5.74 -0.06
CA GLU A 97 5.15 -4.38 0.42
C GLU A 97 6.45 -3.62 0.67
N THR A 98 7.38 -4.24 1.40
CA THR A 98 8.69 -3.67 1.68
C THR A 98 9.50 -3.44 0.38
N ALA A 99 9.52 -4.43 -0.51
CA ALA A 99 10.25 -4.33 -1.77
C ALA A 99 9.66 -3.27 -2.71
N SER A 100 8.32 -3.20 -2.82
CA SER A 100 7.66 -2.20 -3.65
C SER A 100 7.82 -0.78 -3.11
N LEU A 101 7.79 -0.60 -1.78
CA LEU A 101 8.08 0.68 -1.13
C LEU A 101 9.53 1.12 -1.41
N ALA A 102 10.50 0.22 -1.20
CA ALA A 102 11.91 0.49 -1.47
C ALA A 102 12.17 0.83 -2.94
N LEU A 103 11.58 0.07 -3.86
CA LEU A 103 11.67 0.33 -5.30
C LEU A 103 11.07 1.70 -5.67
N THR A 104 9.91 2.03 -5.10
CA THR A 104 9.25 3.33 -5.34
C THR A 104 10.12 4.49 -4.88
N ILE A 105 10.70 4.41 -3.67
CA ILE A 105 11.60 5.43 -3.15
C ILE A 105 12.81 5.60 -4.06
N LEU A 106 13.42 4.49 -4.51
CA LEU A 106 14.59 4.51 -5.39
C LEU A 106 14.27 5.16 -6.74
N VAL A 107 13.19 4.74 -7.40
CA VAL A 107 12.76 5.26 -8.71
C VAL A 107 12.41 6.74 -8.62
N VAL A 108 11.67 7.14 -7.59
CA VAL A 108 11.32 8.56 -7.37
C VAL A 108 12.57 9.39 -7.10
N ALA A 109 13.49 8.91 -6.24
CA ALA A 109 14.74 9.61 -5.96
C ALA A 109 15.58 9.83 -7.23
N PHE A 110 15.78 8.80 -8.05
CA PHE A 110 16.50 8.93 -9.32
C PHE A 110 15.80 9.86 -10.30
N THR A 111 14.46 9.82 -10.37
CA THR A 111 13.72 10.67 -11.30
C THR A 111 13.83 12.16 -10.95
N LEU A 112 13.90 12.47 -9.65
CA LEU A 112 13.99 13.83 -9.11
C LEU A 112 15.42 14.40 -9.10
N GLN A 113 16.46 13.56 -9.15
CA GLN A 113 17.87 14.01 -9.06
C GLN A 113 18.26 15.02 -10.13
N ASP A 114 17.76 14.88 -11.36
CA ASP A 114 18.12 15.78 -12.46
C ASP A 114 17.46 17.17 -12.36
N GLY A 115 16.55 17.38 -11.40
CA GLY A 115 15.83 18.66 -11.22
C GLY A 115 14.94 19.09 -12.40
N THR A 116 14.81 18.26 -13.44
CA THR A 116 14.05 18.54 -14.65
C THR A 116 12.87 17.59 -14.81
N SER A 117 11.73 18.12 -15.25
CA SER A 117 10.53 17.33 -15.54
C SER A 117 10.37 17.13 -17.04
N HIS A 118 10.06 15.89 -17.43
CA HIS A 118 9.79 15.52 -18.82
C HIS A 118 8.62 14.54 -18.85
N TYR A 119 7.81 14.60 -19.92
CA TYR A 119 6.65 13.72 -20.07
C TYR A 119 7.04 12.23 -20.01
N MET A 120 8.20 11.87 -20.56
CA MET A 120 8.75 10.50 -20.48
C MET A 120 9.00 10.04 -19.04
N LYS A 121 9.56 10.91 -18.18
CA LYS A 121 9.75 10.61 -16.75
C LYS A 121 8.42 10.33 -16.06
N GLY A 122 7.41 11.15 -16.34
CA GLY A 122 6.05 10.96 -15.83
C GLY A 122 5.43 9.64 -16.29
N ILE A 123 5.58 9.27 -17.56
CA ILE A 123 5.07 7.98 -18.08
C ILE A 123 5.76 6.80 -17.41
N VAL A 124 7.09 6.85 -17.20
CA VAL A 124 7.83 5.80 -16.49
C VAL A 124 7.32 5.62 -15.06
N LEU A 125 7.07 6.73 -14.33
CA LEU A 125 6.50 6.70 -12.99
C LEU A 125 5.09 6.06 -12.98
N CYS A 126 4.22 6.44 -13.92
CA CYS A 126 2.88 5.86 -14.05
C CYS A 126 2.92 4.35 -14.40
N LEU A 127 3.84 3.94 -15.28
CA LEU A 127 4.04 2.53 -15.63
C LEU A 127 4.55 1.72 -14.44
N CYS A 128 5.49 2.28 -13.66
CA CYS A 128 5.99 1.65 -12.45
C CYS A 128 4.88 1.44 -11.42
N TYR A 129 4.04 2.47 -11.18
CA TYR A 129 2.88 2.35 -10.31
C TYR A 129 1.89 1.29 -10.80
N THR A 130 1.59 1.27 -12.11
CA THR A 130 0.68 0.29 -12.71
C THR A 130 1.21 -1.14 -12.60
N ALA A 131 2.53 -1.33 -12.80
CA ALA A 131 3.16 -2.63 -12.63
C ALA A 131 3.08 -3.12 -11.17
N ILE A 132 3.35 -2.25 -10.20
CA ILE A 132 3.20 -2.58 -8.78
C ILE A 132 1.74 -2.93 -8.46
N ALA A 133 0.78 -2.13 -8.93
CA ALA A 133 -0.65 -2.43 -8.74
C ALA A 133 -1.05 -3.78 -9.35
N ALA A 134 -0.53 -4.11 -10.55
CA ALA A 134 -0.75 -5.41 -11.17
C ALA A 134 -0.12 -6.56 -10.36
N CYS A 135 1.06 -6.36 -9.75
CA CYS A 135 1.66 -7.33 -8.84
C CYS A 135 0.74 -7.61 -7.64
N PHE A 136 0.21 -6.58 -6.98
CA PHE A 136 -0.72 -6.74 -5.85
C PHE A 136 -2.07 -7.35 -6.25
N PHE A 137 -2.51 -7.14 -7.50
CA PHE A 137 -3.73 -7.72 -8.03
C PHE A 137 -3.59 -9.22 -8.30
N VAL A 138 -2.47 -9.63 -8.91
CA VAL A 138 -2.20 -11.03 -9.30
C VAL A 138 -1.73 -11.86 -8.11
N LEU A 139 -0.82 -11.33 -7.30
CA LEU A 139 -0.34 -11.97 -6.08
C LEU A 139 -1.40 -11.78 -5.00
N LYS A 140 -2.41 -12.66 -5.02
CA LYS A 140 -3.28 -12.86 -3.87
C LYS A 140 -2.41 -13.40 -2.74
N ILE A 141 -1.90 -12.53 -1.88
CA ILE A 141 -1.26 -12.94 -0.63
C ILE A 141 -2.35 -13.68 0.15
N PRO A 142 -2.27 -15.01 0.30
CA PRO A 142 -3.13 -15.68 1.25
C PRO A 142 -2.73 -15.15 2.63
N ALA A 143 -3.70 -14.93 3.51
CA ALA A 143 -3.43 -14.74 4.94
C ALA A 143 -2.36 -15.77 5.39
N PRO A 144 -1.41 -15.39 6.27
CA PRO A 144 -0.26 -16.22 6.59
C PRO A 144 -0.71 -17.65 6.85
N LEU A 145 -0.22 -18.57 6.03
CA LEU A 145 -0.47 -19.99 6.18
C LEU A 145 -0.15 -20.35 7.63
N ASP A 146 -1.16 -20.84 8.34
CA ASP A 146 -0.96 -21.62 9.56
C ASP A 146 0.21 -22.58 9.31
N GLN A 147 1.36 -22.32 9.95
CA GLN A 147 2.60 -23.08 9.81
C GLN A 147 2.46 -24.55 10.25
N THR A 148 1.27 -24.98 10.63
CA THR A 148 0.97 -26.33 11.10
C THR A 148 1.02 -27.40 10.00
N ASN A 149 0.94 -27.05 8.70
CA ASN A 149 0.82 -28.06 7.61
C ASN A 149 2.08 -28.33 6.76
N VAL A 150 3.25 -27.74 7.07
CA VAL A 150 4.50 -28.06 6.33
C VAL A 150 5.29 -29.22 6.97
N LYS A 151 4.83 -29.77 8.10
CA LYS A 151 5.41 -30.99 8.71
C LYS A 151 4.40 -32.12 8.81
N LEU A 152 4.01 -32.77 7.70
CA LEU A 152 3.73 -34.20 7.71
C LEU A 152 3.72 -34.86 6.31
N GLY A 153 4.76 -34.57 5.51
CA GLY A 153 5.08 -35.33 4.29
C GLY A 153 5.89 -36.61 4.55
N LEU A 154 5.92 -37.13 5.79
CA LEU A 154 6.52 -38.42 6.10
C LEU A 154 5.44 -39.50 6.02
N LYS A 155 5.36 -40.14 4.84
CA LYS A 155 4.69 -41.42 4.65
C LYS A 155 5.30 -42.43 5.64
N PRO A 156 4.55 -42.99 6.61
CA PRO A 156 5.07 -44.09 7.39
C PRO A 156 5.21 -45.29 6.45
N SER A 157 6.46 -45.67 6.19
CA SER A 157 6.79 -46.95 5.58
C SER A 157 6.19 -48.05 6.45
N THR A 158 5.17 -48.74 5.94
CA THR A 158 4.70 -50.00 6.50
C THR A 158 5.83 -51.02 6.42
N GLY A 159 6.45 -51.30 7.54
CA GLY A 159 7.42 -52.38 7.71
C GLY A 159 7.50 -52.76 9.18
N ILE A 160 6.88 -53.90 9.52
CA ILE A 160 7.21 -54.95 10.51
C ILE A 160 6.03 -55.94 10.41
N SER A 161 6.12 -56.99 9.60
CA SER A 161 6.60 -58.35 9.93
C SER A 161 5.57 -59.20 10.70
N ALA A 162 4.88 -60.09 9.98
CA ALA A 162 4.45 -61.43 10.39
C ALA A 162 4.15 -62.24 9.11
#